data_AF-N9LVR6-F1
#
_entry.id   AF-N9LVR6-F1
#
_cell.length_a   1.000
_cell.length_b   1.000
_cell.length_c   1.000
_cell.angle_alpha   90.00
_cell.angle_beta   90.00
_cell.angle_gamma   90.00
#
_symmetry.space_group_name_H-M   'P 1'
#
loop_
_entity.id
_entity.type
_entity.pdbx_description
1 polymer ?
#
loop_
_entity_poly.entity_id
_entity_poly.type
_entity_poly.pdbx_seq_one_letter_code
_entity_poly.pdbx_strand_id
1 'polypeptide(L)'
;MKKLLLLGVVSALLSVSAFAYDTKSIRTSTDAVFLGDSEESLLSKLGRSKPRYFVYEDGGFVCATTEYKYEVDMSLYTVLVCRGKIFKIDVKSK
;
A
#
# COMPACT_ATOMS: atom_id res chain seq x y z
N MET A 1 -25.00 -33.18 23.06
CA MET A 1 -24.77 -32.88 21.62
C MET A 1 -25.16 -31.45 21.20
N LYS A 2 -26.13 -30.77 21.83
CA LYS A 2 -26.49 -29.36 21.49
C LYS A 2 -25.44 -28.29 21.79
N LYS A 3 -24.55 -28.52 22.78
CA LYS A 3 -23.51 -27.54 23.17
C LYS A 3 -22.42 -27.36 22.10
N LEU A 4 -22.17 -28.39 21.28
CA LEU A 4 -21.13 -28.35 20.25
C LEU A 4 -21.55 -27.48 19.04
N LEU A 5 -22.85 -27.48 18.72
CA LEU A 5 -23.41 -26.65 17.64
C LEU A 5 -23.31 -25.15 17.94
N LEU A 6 -23.53 -24.75 19.21
CA LEU A 6 -23.39 -23.37 19.64
C LEU A 6 -21.95 -22.87 19.57
N LEU A 7 -20.96 -23.71 19.91
CA LEU A 7 -19.55 -23.34 19.75
C LEU A 7 -19.15 -23.18 18.27
N GLY A 8 -19.68 -24.00 17.37
CA GLY A 8 -19.42 -23.88 15.94
C GLY A 8 -19.90 -22.55 15.35
N VAL A 9 -21.10 -22.10 15.76
CA VAL A 9 -21.69 -20.83 15.28
C VAL A 9 -20.92 -19.62 15.82
N VAL A 10 -20.48 -19.65 17.08
CA VAL A 10 -19.69 -18.55 17.66
C VAL A 10 -18.30 -18.45 17.02
N SER A 11 -17.67 -19.58 16.68
CA SER A 11 -16.35 -19.58 16.04
C SER A 11 -16.39 -19.01 14.60
N ALA A 12 -17.49 -19.22 13.88
CA ALA A 12 -17.68 -18.65 12.53
C ALA A 12 -17.81 -17.12 12.53
N LEU A 13 -18.39 -16.55 13.61
CA LEU A 13 -18.60 -15.10 13.74
C LEU A 13 -17.34 -14.30 14.09
N LEU A 14 -16.24 -14.98 14.46
CA LEU A 14 -14.94 -14.35 14.76
C LEU A 14 -14.00 -14.28 13.54
N SER A 15 -14.49 -14.61 12.34
CA SER A 15 -13.73 -14.42 11.11
C SER A 15 -13.62 -12.92 10.79
N VAL A 16 -12.56 -12.30 11.30
CA VAL A 16 -12.19 -10.91 10.96
C VAL A 16 -11.89 -10.82 9.46
N SER A 17 -12.76 -10.16 8.70
CA SER A 17 -12.53 -9.83 7.31
C SER A 17 -11.44 -8.77 7.21
N ALA A 18 -10.26 -9.14 6.72
CA ALA A 18 -9.22 -8.19 6.35
C ALA A 18 -9.66 -7.44 5.09
N PHE A 19 -10.20 -6.24 5.26
CA PHE A 19 -10.48 -5.36 4.13
C PHE A 19 -9.14 -4.84 3.58
N ALA A 20 -8.79 -5.22 2.35
CA ALA A 20 -7.73 -4.57 1.61
C ALA A 20 -8.25 -3.18 1.19
N TYR A 21 -7.84 -2.14 1.90
CA TYR A 21 -8.15 -0.76 1.53
C TYR A 21 -7.00 -0.19 0.71
N ASP A 22 -7.32 0.46 -0.42
CA ASP A 22 -6.32 1.14 -1.24
C ASP A 22 -5.72 2.31 -0.46
N THR A 23 -4.42 2.24 -0.21
CA THR A 23 -3.73 3.33 0.48
C THR A 23 -3.59 4.50 -0.47
N LYS A 24 -4.14 5.66 -0.08
CA LYS A 24 -4.14 6.87 -0.93
C LYS A 24 -3.03 7.86 -0.59
N SER A 25 -2.33 7.65 0.52
CA SER A 25 -1.34 8.60 1.01
C SER A 25 -0.36 7.96 1.99
N ILE A 26 0.84 8.53 2.06
CA ILE A 26 1.82 8.32 3.13
C ILE A 26 1.90 9.61 3.93
N ARG A 27 1.90 9.53 5.26
CA ARG A 27 2.09 10.68 6.15
C ARG A 27 3.28 10.43 7.06
N THR A 28 4.13 11.44 7.18
CA THR A 28 5.17 11.54 8.22
C THR A 28 4.75 12.61 9.23
N SER A 29 5.61 12.92 10.21
CA SER A 29 5.35 13.99 11.17
C SER A 29 5.27 15.38 10.54
N THR A 30 5.93 15.61 9.40
CA THR A 30 6.04 16.92 8.76
C THR A 30 5.41 16.98 7.37
N ASP A 31 5.30 15.84 6.69
CA ASP A 31 4.97 15.78 5.26
C ASP A 31 3.89 14.76 4.94
N ALA A 32 3.27 14.95 3.78
CA ALA A 32 2.34 13.99 3.21
C ALA A 32 2.57 13.87 1.70
N VAL A 33 2.45 12.62 1.23
CA VAL A 33 2.53 12.26 -0.18
C VAL A 33 1.24 11.54 -0.56
N PHE A 34 0.68 11.87 -1.72
CA PHE A 34 -0.60 11.37 -2.19
C PHE A 34 -0.50 10.73 -3.57
N LEU A 35 -1.51 9.92 -3.93
CA LEU A 35 -1.69 9.51 -5.32
C LEU A 35 -1.76 10.74 -6.23
N GLY A 36 -1.06 10.68 -7.36
CA GLY A 36 -0.96 11.77 -8.35
C GLY A 36 0.19 12.75 -8.11
N ASP A 37 0.81 12.76 -6.93
CA ASP A 37 2.01 13.56 -6.68
C ASP A 37 3.14 13.18 -7.64
N SER A 38 4.02 14.15 -7.94
CA SER A 38 5.18 13.89 -8.79
C SER A 38 6.23 13.03 -8.06
N GLU A 39 7.01 12.29 -8.84
CA GLU A 39 8.19 11.58 -8.35
C GLU A 39 9.17 12.52 -7.64
N GLU A 40 9.35 13.74 -8.16
CA GLU A 40 10.17 14.76 -7.53
C GLU A 40 9.67 15.14 -6.13
N SER A 41 8.37 15.37 -5.98
CA SER A 41 7.74 15.67 -4.68
C SER A 41 7.86 14.49 -3.70
N LEU A 42 7.71 13.25 -4.19
CA LEU A 42 7.95 12.06 -3.38
C LEU A 42 9.37 12.05 -2.83
N LEU A 43 10.36 12.24 -3.70
CA LEU A 43 11.78 12.18 -3.34
C LEU A 43 12.22 13.35 -2.47
N SER A 44 11.60 14.53 -2.63
CA SER A 44 11.89 15.69 -1.78
C SER A 44 11.35 15.51 -0.36
N LYS A 45 10.19 14.86 -0.20
CA LYS A 45 9.52 14.67 1.10
C LYS A 45 9.97 13.42 1.85
N LEU A 46 10.16 12.30 1.16
CA LEU A 46 10.51 11.01 1.77
C LEU A 46 11.97 10.62 1.56
N GLY A 47 12.73 11.41 0.81
CA GLY A 47 14.12 11.14 0.48
C GLY A 47 14.28 10.12 -0.65
N ARG A 48 15.55 9.82 -0.97
CA ARG A 48 15.90 8.89 -2.05
C ARG A 48 15.93 7.45 -1.53
N SER A 49 14.94 6.65 -1.94
CA SER A 49 14.97 5.19 -1.80
C SER A 49 15.56 4.55 -3.06
N LYS A 50 16.12 3.32 -2.94
CA LYS A 50 16.67 2.58 -4.08
C LYS A 50 15.53 2.22 -5.05
N PRO A 51 15.52 2.75 -6.29
CA PRO A 51 14.45 2.46 -7.23
C PRO A 51 14.55 1.03 -7.76
N ARG A 52 13.39 0.44 -8.06
CA ARG A 52 13.27 -0.79 -8.86
C ARG A 52 12.41 -0.49 -10.10
N TYR A 53 12.89 -0.89 -11.26
CA TYR A 53 12.19 -0.67 -12.53
C TYR A 53 11.57 -1.97 -13.03
N PHE A 54 10.32 -1.90 -13.50
CA PHE A 54 9.61 -3.04 -14.12
C PHE A 54 8.41 -2.54 -14.94
N VAL A 55 7.80 -3.41 -15.74
CA VAL A 55 6.52 -3.12 -16.41
C VAL A 55 5.39 -3.60 -15.50
N TYR A 56 4.52 -2.68 -15.09
CA TYR A 56 3.29 -2.99 -14.36
C TYR A 56 2.19 -3.30 -15.37
N GLU A 57 1.49 -4.43 -15.18
CA GLU A 57 0.36 -4.86 -15.99
C GLU A 57 -0.79 -5.26 -15.07
N ASP A 58 -1.95 -4.62 -15.23
CA ASP A 58 -3.15 -4.91 -14.45
C ASP A 58 -4.40 -4.51 -15.24
N GLY A 59 -5.27 -5.47 -15.55
CA GLY A 59 -6.57 -5.19 -16.18
C GLY A 59 -6.52 -4.35 -17.47
N GLY A 60 -5.44 -4.42 -18.25
CA GLY A 60 -5.25 -3.62 -19.47
C GLY A 60 -4.50 -2.30 -19.26
N PHE A 61 -4.18 -1.93 -18.02
CA PHE A 61 -3.24 -0.85 -17.72
C PHE A 61 -1.81 -1.39 -17.78
N VAL A 62 -1.00 -0.86 -18.70
CA VAL A 62 0.41 -1.21 -18.88
C VAL A 62 1.28 0.02 -18.69
N CYS A 63 2.26 -0.02 -17.78
CA CYS A 63 3.18 1.10 -17.58
C CYS A 63 4.60 0.70 -17.17
N ALA A 64 5.60 1.35 -17.78
CA ALA A 64 6.96 1.38 -17.26
C ALA A 64 6.98 2.07 -15.89
N THR A 65 7.21 1.28 -14.86
CA THR A 65 6.99 1.64 -13.46
C THR A 65 8.31 1.73 -12.71
N THR A 66 8.44 2.77 -11.88
CA THR A 66 9.47 2.88 -10.86
C THR A 66 8.85 2.60 -9.49
N GLU A 67 9.36 1.59 -8.79
CA GLU A 67 9.02 1.28 -7.40
C GLU A 67 10.00 1.93 -6.44
N TYR A 68 9.46 2.55 -5.39
CA TYR A 68 10.20 2.99 -4.20
C TYR A 68 9.63 2.32 -2.96
N LYS A 69 10.51 1.99 -2.01
CA LYS A 69 10.12 1.42 -0.71
C LYS A 69 10.53 2.34 0.43
N TYR A 70 9.61 2.58 1.35
CA TYR A 70 9.81 3.42 2.52
C TYR A 70 9.32 2.72 3.78
N GLU A 71 10.02 2.89 4.88
CA GLU A 71 9.55 2.51 6.21
C GLU A 71 9.17 3.78 6.95
N VAL A 72 7.89 3.91 7.31
CA VAL A 72 7.34 5.06 8.04
C VAL A 72 6.43 4.52 9.12
N ASP A 73 6.69 4.91 10.38
CA ASP A 73 5.92 4.50 11.56
C ASP A 73 5.65 2.98 11.62
N MET A 74 6.72 2.19 11.48
CA MET A 74 6.70 0.71 11.46
C MET A 74 5.91 0.07 10.31
N SER A 75 5.43 0.88 9.36
CA SER A 75 4.74 0.41 8.15
C SER A 75 5.68 0.47 6.95
N LEU A 76 5.67 -0.60 6.15
CA LEU A 76 6.41 -0.65 4.90
C LEU A 76 5.50 -0.21 3.74
N TYR A 77 5.83 0.91 3.13
CA TYR A 77 5.14 1.44 1.96
C TYR A 77 5.88 1.06 0.68
N THR A 78 5.12 0.65 -0.34
CA THR A 78 5.58 0.46 -1.72
C THR A 78 4.87 1.49 -2.58
N VAL A 79 5.63 2.39 -3.19
CA VAL A 79 5.11 3.48 -4.03
C VAL A 79 5.45 3.19 -5.48
N LEU A 80 4.44 3.16 -6.34
CA LEU A 80 4.63 2.95 -7.78
C LEU A 80 4.40 4.25 -8.54
N VAL A 81 5.38 4.61 -9.36
CA VAL A 81 5.39 5.79 -10.21
C VAL A 81 5.29 5.38 -11.67
N CYS A 82 4.39 6.03 -12.40
CA CYS A 82 4.19 5.88 -13.84
C CYS A 82 4.13 7.27 -14.46
N ARG A 83 4.89 7.51 -15.54
CA ARG A 83 4.96 8.83 -16.22
C ARG A 83 5.23 9.99 -15.25
N GLY A 84 6.13 9.78 -14.29
CA GLY A 84 6.55 10.77 -13.30
C GLY A 84 5.53 11.08 -12.21
N LYS A 85 4.41 10.34 -12.12
CA LYS A 85 3.39 10.50 -11.08
C LYS A 85 3.13 9.22 -10.32
N ILE A 86 2.83 9.34 -9.03
CA ILE A 86 2.42 8.20 -8.20
C ILE A 86 1.04 7.73 -8.66
N PHE A 87 0.91 6.45 -9.01
CA PHE A 87 -0.37 5.87 -9.38
C PHE A 87 -0.85 4.79 -8.40
N LYS A 88 0.05 4.25 -7.57
CA LYS A 88 -0.29 3.26 -6.54
C LYS A 88 0.58 3.42 -5.30
N ILE A 89 -0.03 3.24 -4.13
CA ILE A 89 0.64 3.14 -2.84
C ILE A 89 0.08 1.90 -2.17
N ASP A 90 0.95 0.95 -1.85
CA ASP A 90 0.63 -0.24 -1.05
C ASP A 90 1.29 -0.11 0.31
N VAL A 91 0.60 -0.53 1.37
CA VAL A 91 1.13 -0.56 2.74
C VAL A 91 1.10 -1.98 3.29
N LYS A 92 2.17 -2.35 3.99
CA LYS A 92 2.24 -3.57 4.80
C LYS A 92 2.65 -3.18 6.22
N SER A 93 1.75 -3.37 7.17
CA SER A 93 2.07 -3.28 8.59
C SER A 93 2.98 -4.46 8.98
N LYS A 94 4.05 -4.19 9.73
CA LYS A 94 4.85 -5.23 10.38
C LYS A 94 4.13 -5.81 11.59
#